data_AF-A0A397TUQ2-F1
#
_entry.id   AF-A0A397TUQ2-F1
#
_cell.length_a   1.000
_cell.length_b   1.000
_cell.length_c   1.000
_cell.angle_alpha   90.00
_cell.angle_beta   90.00
_cell.angle_gamma   90.00
#
_symmetry.space_group_name_H-M   'P 1'
#
loop_
_entity.id
_entity.type
_entity.pdbx_description
1 polymer ?
#
loop_
_entity_poly.entity_id
_entity_poly.type
_entity_poly.pdbx_seq_one_letter_code
_entity_poly.pdbx_strand_id
1 'polypeptide(L)'
;MILDTCGLLTQWDLDTLSFEKQYQLEWEIYVLVKDLFIFSKEFSLLAVCLQVLYANKLILFVYVYLTENTMILSLIRYEQEKPLLHSEFISSDGGERLLLFFENTVEIRDPYCLKHVINVEPIPKMCKELSKINKEFSEYIDIQNSEFNVFIKEKIYSMLDESLRAQEVSKSQWTKYLLEKLNDYNQIRSLPSKSQVEKFLSDIAENHITEDGIISRDTILSDECSYVGSLVKWNLKKDGKLLQALKLDENTKDWDFVSEWNIHPNHLKASSKFFYRGEVLGNGDLAMITSIGLLIWSIWKKDKFIRLRYYKGFPFQSSYLFEKDHNNRFVLGTHKSKKFYEKIKLVEFGAKKSNVEKLLEEIQECKKNSLPPPDFDVITQYCDEFYMDERLPLRELLDDYLEDKVIMSLYGQELISSFLKNKDYQMMERLYNQCIKINIETEMETEKEKETEVKPEKETEKKTEKEAEKKAIDFLVNIKLLEIITYSFMSLTMKFPGLLKEYLSRISLILSNIIFKKLFIKSLIYPLTF
;
A
#
# COMPACT_ATOMS: atom_id res chain seq x y z
N MET A 1 23.29 -7.56 8.94
CA MET A 1 22.21 -7.62 9.96
C MET A 1 22.73 -8.38 11.15
N ILE A 2 22.57 -7.84 12.37
CA ILE A 2 23.01 -8.48 13.61
C ILE A 2 21.81 -8.53 14.55
N LEU A 3 21.40 -9.74 14.94
CA LEU A 3 20.39 -9.97 15.98
C LEU A 3 21.09 -10.12 17.32
N ASP A 4 20.76 -9.27 18.27
CA ASP A 4 21.23 -9.42 19.65
C ASP A 4 20.34 -10.35 20.47
N THR A 5 20.80 -10.69 21.67
CA THR A 5 20.08 -11.56 22.62
C THR A 5 18.83 -10.92 23.22
N CYS A 6 18.63 -9.62 23.01
CA CYS A 6 17.50 -8.84 23.52
C CYS A 6 16.39 -8.66 22.46
N GLY A 7 16.50 -9.33 21.31
CA GLY A 7 15.55 -9.18 20.20
C GLY A 7 15.74 -7.89 19.41
N LEU A 8 16.87 -7.19 19.53
CA LEU A 8 17.18 -6.04 18.69
C LEU A 8 17.92 -6.51 17.45
N LEU A 9 17.33 -6.25 16.29
CA LEU A 9 17.94 -6.50 14.99
C LEU A 9 18.52 -5.20 14.44
N THR A 10 19.83 -5.13 14.28
CA THR A 10 20.52 -3.94 13.78
C THR A 10 21.02 -4.13 12.35
N GLN A 11 20.85 -3.09 11.54
CA GLN A 11 21.34 -2.97 10.18
C GLN A 11 22.57 -2.06 10.17
N TRP A 12 23.60 -2.52 9.47
CA TRP A 12 24.90 -1.87 9.39
C TRP A 12 25.33 -1.83 7.94
N ASP A 13 25.88 -0.69 7.53
CA ASP A 13 26.62 -0.55 6.30
C ASP A 13 27.98 -1.23 6.50
N LEU A 14 28.29 -2.23 5.67
CA LEU A 14 29.53 -3.00 5.79
C LEU A 14 30.75 -2.24 5.24
N ASP A 15 30.55 -1.30 4.32
CA ASP A 15 31.62 -0.51 3.73
C ASP A 15 32.07 0.58 4.71
N THR A 16 31.11 1.21 5.41
CA THR A 16 31.41 2.29 6.37
C THR A 16 31.44 1.85 7.83
N LEU A 17 31.01 0.62 8.13
CA LEU A 17 30.77 0.11 9.48
C LEU A 17 29.84 1.01 10.31
N SER A 18 28.97 1.76 9.64
CA SER A 18 28.05 2.69 10.29
C SER A 18 26.70 2.03 10.57
N PHE A 19 26.09 2.44 11.68
CA PHE A 19 24.74 2.02 12.03
C PHE A 19 23.74 2.70 11.09
N GLU A 20 22.90 1.89 10.44
CA GLU A 20 21.87 2.40 9.54
C GLU A 20 20.50 2.44 10.22
N LYS A 21 20.03 1.29 10.73
CA LYS A 21 18.68 1.11 11.25
C LYS A 21 18.63 0.07 12.35
N GLN A 22 17.59 0.14 13.18
CA GLN A 22 17.26 -0.87 14.16
C GLN A 22 15.82 -1.32 13.99
N TYR A 23 15.59 -2.62 14.16
CA TYR A 23 14.29 -3.27 14.10
C TYR A 23 14.07 -3.97 15.43
N GLN A 24 12.99 -3.61 16.12
CA GLN A 24 12.67 -4.22 17.41
C GLN A 24 11.89 -5.51 17.17
N LEU A 25 12.51 -6.66 17.41
CA LEU A 25 11.82 -7.94 17.43
C LEU A 25 11.27 -8.18 18.83
N GLU A 26 10.04 -8.64 18.88
CA GLU A 26 9.39 -9.07 20.12
C GLU A 26 9.75 -10.54 20.33
N TRP A 27 10.99 -10.75 20.77
CA TRP A 27 11.59 -12.06 21.05
C TRP A 27 11.68 -12.25 22.56
N GLU A 28 11.03 -13.28 23.10
CA GLU A 28 11.25 -13.76 24.48
C GLU A 28 12.33 -14.85 24.52
N ILE A 29 12.79 -15.30 25.70
CA ILE A 29 13.93 -16.21 25.86
C ILE A 29 13.66 -17.60 25.22
N TYR A 30 13.77 -17.67 23.90
CA TYR A 30 13.64 -18.86 23.09
C TYR A 30 15.02 -19.33 22.63
N VAL A 31 15.16 -20.64 22.40
CA VAL A 31 16.37 -21.17 21.76
C VAL A 31 16.24 -20.95 20.27
N LEU A 32 17.00 -19.99 19.73
CA LEU A 32 17.10 -19.73 18.30
C LEU A 32 17.65 -20.98 17.60
N VAL A 33 16.87 -21.54 16.69
CA VAL A 33 17.29 -22.63 15.80
C VAL A 33 17.83 -22.05 14.50
N LYS A 34 17.13 -21.06 13.95
CA LYS A 34 17.46 -20.47 12.65
C LYS A 34 16.84 -19.10 12.51
N ASP A 35 17.60 -18.18 11.94
CA ASP A 35 17.15 -16.85 11.53
C ASP A 35 17.34 -16.67 10.02
N LEU A 36 16.40 -15.97 9.40
CA LEU A 36 16.48 -15.56 8.01
C LEU A 36 16.06 -14.10 7.92
N PHE A 37 16.89 -13.29 7.26
CA PHE A 37 16.61 -11.88 6.99
C PHE A 37 16.57 -11.69 5.48
N ILE A 38 15.42 -11.29 4.96
CA ILE A 38 15.20 -11.16 3.52
C ILE A 38 14.70 -9.76 3.23
N PHE A 39 15.42 -9.03 2.39
CA PHE A 39 14.91 -7.78 1.83
C PHE A 39 14.10 -8.05 0.57
N SER A 40 13.05 -7.27 0.35
CA SER A 40 12.41 -7.25 -0.96
C SER A 40 13.35 -6.66 -2.01
N LYS A 41 13.04 -6.87 -3.28
CA LYS A 41 13.90 -6.46 -4.40
C LYS A 41 14.18 -4.96 -4.42
N GLU A 42 13.20 -4.16 -4.01
CA GLU A 42 13.32 -2.71 -3.88
C GLU A 42 13.77 -2.27 -2.49
N PHE A 43 14.17 -3.20 -1.61
CA PHE A 43 14.52 -2.93 -0.22
C PHE A 43 13.44 -2.15 0.54
N SER A 44 12.18 -2.18 0.08
CA SER A 44 11.04 -1.52 0.71
C SER A 44 10.55 -2.29 1.93
N LEU A 45 10.64 -3.63 1.87
CA LEU A 45 10.26 -4.54 2.93
C LEU A 45 11.45 -5.37 3.43
N LEU A 46 11.39 -5.72 4.71
CA LEU A 46 12.28 -6.70 5.35
C LEU A 46 11.43 -7.78 6.01
N ALA A 47 11.54 -9.02 5.55
CA ALA A 47 11.02 -10.17 6.24
C ALA A 47 12.08 -10.73 7.19
N VAL A 48 11.71 -10.92 8.44
CA VAL A 48 12.52 -11.56 9.48
C VAL A 48 11.81 -12.84 9.89
N CYS A 49 12.38 -13.99 9.50
CA CYS A 49 11.84 -15.29 9.85
C CYS A 49 12.71 -15.94 10.93
N LEU A 50 12.14 -16.16 12.11
CA LEU A 50 12.84 -16.72 13.26
C LEU A 50 12.21 -18.05 13.63
N GLN A 51 13.00 -19.12 13.55
CA GLN A 51 12.62 -20.43 14.03
C GLN A 51 13.21 -20.69 15.39
N VAL A 52 12.36 -21.09 16.32
CA VAL A 52 12.77 -21.33 17.69
C VAL A 52 12.21 -22.64 18.22
N LEU A 53 12.90 -23.20 19.22
CA LEU A 53 12.41 -24.34 19.98
C LEU A 53 11.85 -23.85 21.31
N TYR A 54 10.60 -24.22 21.58
CA TYR A 54 9.94 -23.98 22.87
C TYR A 54 9.15 -25.22 23.29
N ALA A 55 9.44 -25.76 24.47
CA ALA A 55 8.81 -26.97 24.99
C ALA A 55 8.78 -28.13 23.96
N ASN A 56 9.89 -28.35 23.26
CA ASN A 56 10.07 -29.34 22.17
C ASN A 56 9.17 -29.13 20.93
N LYS A 57 8.55 -27.96 20.79
CA LYS A 57 7.79 -27.56 19.61
C LYS A 57 8.59 -26.56 18.80
N LEU A 58 8.56 -26.71 17.49
CA LEU A 58 9.15 -25.75 16.57
C LEU A 58 8.15 -24.63 16.32
N ILE A 59 8.54 -23.40 16.62
CA ILE A 59 7.71 -22.21 16.41
C ILE A 59 8.38 -21.36 15.35
N LEU A 60 7.62 -20.91 14.36
CA LEU A 60 8.05 -19.93 13.38
C LEU A 60 7.42 -18.58 13.68
N PHE A 61 8.26 -17.57 13.84
CA PHE A 61 7.88 -16.16 13.82
C PHE A 61 8.24 -15.58 12.46
N VAL A 62 7.32 -14.86 11.85
CA VAL A 62 7.58 -14.09 10.63
C VAL A 62 7.15 -12.66 10.88
N TYR A 63 8.11 -11.76 10.91
CA TYR A 63 7.89 -10.31 10.97
C TYR A 63 8.11 -9.75 9.57
N VAL A 64 7.24 -8.86 9.12
CA VAL A 64 7.48 -8.03 7.95
C VAL A 64 7.55 -6.58 8.38
N TYR A 65 8.68 -5.95 8.09
CA TYR A 65 8.91 -4.54 8.35
C TYR A 65 8.86 -3.74 7.06
N LEU A 66 8.34 -2.52 7.16
CA LEU A 66 8.70 -1.47 6.23
C LEU A 66 10.11 -0.99 6.60
N THR A 67 11.04 -1.09 5.66
CA THR A 67 12.43 -0.72 5.93
C THR A 67 12.57 0.77 6.18
N GLU A 68 11.76 1.59 5.51
CA GLU A 68 11.83 3.04 5.50
C GLU A 68 11.86 3.63 6.91
N ASN A 69 10.89 3.24 7.73
CA ASN A 69 10.66 3.75 9.08
C ASN A 69 10.75 2.66 10.15
N THR A 70 11.25 1.48 9.80
CA THR A 70 11.41 0.30 10.69
C THR A 70 10.10 -0.19 11.32
N MET A 71 8.96 0.13 10.71
CA MET A 71 7.64 -0.23 11.22
C MET A 71 7.31 -1.69 10.93
N ILE A 72 6.82 -2.43 11.93
CA ILE A 72 6.21 -3.75 11.72
C ILE A 72 4.89 -3.55 10.96
N LEU A 73 4.80 -4.11 9.77
CA LEU A 73 3.57 -4.13 8.96
C LEU A 73 2.69 -5.31 9.35
N SER A 74 3.31 -6.46 9.54
CA SER A 74 2.60 -7.69 9.87
C SER A 74 3.51 -8.63 10.64
N LEU A 75 2.88 -9.45 11.48
CA LEU A 75 3.53 -10.50 12.24
C LEU A 75 2.60 -11.71 12.28
N ILE A 76 3.18 -12.90 12.10
CA ILE A 76 2.53 -14.14 12.43
C ILE A 76 3.47 -15.02 13.25
N ARG A 77 2.89 -15.73 14.22
CA ARG A 77 3.53 -16.79 14.98
C ARG A 77 2.67 -18.02 14.85
N TYR A 78 3.27 -19.15 14.50
CA TYR A 78 2.55 -20.41 14.51
C TYR A 78 3.49 -21.60 14.72
N GLU A 79 2.93 -22.62 15.37
CA GLU A 79 3.57 -23.91 15.57
C GLU A 79 3.69 -24.63 14.22
N GLN A 80 4.86 -25.21 13.99
CA GLN A 80 5.23 -25.85 12.75
C GLN A 80 5.59 -27.29 13.01
N GLU A 81 5.10 -28.18 12.16
CA GLU A 81 5.57 -29.58 12.14
C GLU A 81 6.93 -29.68 11.45
N LYS A 82 7.20 -28.79 10.50
CA LYS A 82 8.37 -28.85 9.60
C LYS A 82 9.19 -27.56 9.66
N PRO A 83 10.52 -27.64 9.54
CA PRO A 83 11.35 -26.46 9.56
C PRO A 83 11.22 -25.61 8.29
N LEU A 84 11.32 -24.29 8.46
CA LEU A 84 11.50 -23.32 7.39
C LEU A 84 12.91 -23.44 6.83
N LEU A 85 13.01 -23.89 5.59
CA LEU A 85 14.27 -24.09 4.89
C LEU A 85 14.76 -22.80 4.24
N HIS A 86 13.85 -22.03 3.67
CA HIS A 86 14.16 -20.81 2.94
C HIS A 86 12.95 -19.86 2.92
N SER A 87 13.17 -18.60 2.60
CA SER A 87 12.12 -17.61 2.37
C SER A 87 12.64 -16.58 1.38
N GLU A 88 11.75 -16.03 0.55
CA GLU A 88 12.08 -14.98 -0.41
C GLU A 88 10.86 -14.10 -0.72
N PHE A 89 11.10 -12.86 -1.15
CA PHE A 89 10.07 -12.02 -1.75
C PHE A 89 10.01 -12.26 -3.25
N ILE A 90 8.79 -12.29 -3.81
CA ILE A 90 8.55 -12.38 -5.26
C ILE A 90 7.61 -11.27 -5.74
N SER A 91 7.56 -11.07 -7.06
CA SER A 91 6.55 -10.28 -7.77
C SER A 91 6.42 -8.82 -7.31
N SER A 92 7.53 -8.10 -7.15
CA SER A 92 7.57 -6.68 -6.73
C SER A 92 6.59 -5.78 -7.51
N ASP A 93 6.54 -5.91 -8.83
CA ASP A 93 5.75 -5.01 -9.69
C ASP A 93 4.24 -5.36 -9.72
N GLY A 94 3.88 -6.58 -9.31
CA GLY A 94 2.51 -7.13 -9.30
C GLY A 94 1.96 -7.31 -7.88
N GLY A 95 2.57 -6.65 -6.89
CA GLY A 95 2.31 -6.85 -5.47
C GLY A 95 3.23 -7.89 -4.87
N GLU A 96 4.12 -7.42 -3.98
CA GLU A 96 5.08 -8.28 -3.29
C GLU A 96 4.36 -9.42 -2.57
N ARG A 97 4.92 -10.63 -2.70
CA ARG A 97 4.51 -11.82 -1.93
C ARG A 97 5.69 -12.41 -1.20
N LEU A 98 5.41 -12.97 -0.04
CA LEU A 98 6.39 -13.70 0.75
C LEU A 98 6.21 -15.20 0.52
N LEU A 99 7.25 -15.85 -0.02
CA LEU A 99 7.33 -17.30 -0.13
C LEU A 99 8.03 -17.88 1.08
N LEU A 100 7.41 -18.88 1.69
CA LEU A 100 7.97 -19.64 2.80
C LEU A 100 8.15 -21.10 2.37
N PHE A 101 9.39 -21.58 2.36
CA PHE A 101 9.73 -22.95 1.96
C PHE A 101 9.88 -23.84 3.17
N PHE A 102 9.02 -24.85 3.25
CA PHE A 102 9.08 -25.92 4.23
C PHE A 102 9.50 -27.22 3.55
N GLU A 103 9.70 -28.28 4.34
CA GLU A 103 10.01 -29.59 3.80
C GLU A 103 8.87 -30.11 2.88
N ASN A 104 9.14 -30.09 1.57
CA ASN A 104 8.27 -30.49 0.46
C ASN A 104 7.09 -29.56 0.12
N THR A 105 6.88 -28.48 0.86
CA THR A 105 5.75 -27.55 0.64
C THR A 105 6.21 -26.10 0.61
N VAL A 106 5.48 -25.28 -0.14
CA VAL A 106 5.65 -23.83 -0.19
C VAL A 106 4.36 -23.16 0.24
N GLU A 107 4.48 -22.13 1.06
CA GLU A 107 3.39 -21.22 1.39
C GLU A 107 3.62 -19.86 0.74
N ILE A 108 2.57 -19.28 0.17
CA ILE A 108 2.58 -17.92 -0.37
C ILE A 108 1.70 -17.07 0.54
N ARG A 109 2.26 -15.97 1.04
CA ARG A 109 1.57 -15.05 1.96
C ARG A 109 1.66 -13.61 1.46
N ASP A 110 0.63 -12.85 1.79
CA ASP A 110 0.62 -11.40 1.64
C ASP A 110 1.48 -10.79 2.75
N PRO A 111 2.57 -10.07 2.43
CA PRO A 111 3.44 -9.47 3.44
C PRO A 111 2.76 -8.38 4.27
N TYR A 112 1.63 -7.82 3.81
CA TYR A 112 0.83 -6.86 4.57
C TYR A 112 -0.26 -7.55 5.42
N CYS A 113 -0.51 -8.84 5.21
CA CYS A 113 -1.50 -9.62 5.94
C CYS A 113 -1.07 -11.08 6.09
N LEU A 114 -0.03 -11.34 6.89
CA LEU A 114 0.53 -12.68 7.05
C LEU A 114 -0.46 -13.72 7.55
N LYS A 115 -1.56 -13.35 8.23
CA LYS A 115 -2.62 -14.28 8.65
C LYS A 115 -3.30 -14.95 7.44
N HIS A 116 -3.34 -14.29 6.29
CA HIS A 116 -3.92 -14.82 5.08
C HIS A 116 -2.91 -15.65 4.30
N VAL A 117 -3.16 -16.96 4.22
CA VAL A 117 -2.42 -17.87 3.36
C VAL A 117 -3.08 -17.86 1.98
N ILE A 118 -2.36 -17.38 0.97
CA ILE A 118 -2.86 -17.32 -0.41
C ILE A 118 -2.87 -18.73 -1.00
N ASN A 119 -1.79 -19.48 -0.79
CA ASN A 119 -1.68 -20.85 -1.26
C ASN A 119 -0.73 -21.66 -0.38
N VAL A 120 -1.02 -22.96 -0.27
CA VAL A 120 -0.11 -23.98 0.26
C VAL A 120 -0.09 -25.11 -0.75
N GLU A 121 1.07 -25.39 -1.34
CA GLU A 121 1.19 -26.52 -2.25
C GLU A 121 2.56 -27.18 -2.24
N PRO A 122 2.68 -28.41 -2.77
CA PRO A 122 3.97 -29.05 -2.94
C PRO A 122 4.87 -28.26 -3.89
N ILE A 123 6.16 -28.14 -3.55
CA ILE A 123 7.15 -27.42 -4.38
C ILE A 123 7.14 -27.91 -5.85
N PRO A 124 7.07 -29.23 -6.15
CA PRO A 124 7.02 -29.71 -7.53
C PRO A 124 5.78 -29.24 -8.29
N LYS A 125 4.64 -29.08 -7.61
CA LYS A 125 3.40 -28.59 -8.22
C LYS A 125 3.55 -27.12 -8.62
N MET A 126 4.10 -26.29 -7.74
CA MET A 126 4.37 -24.87 -8.05
C MET A 126 5.35 -24.74 -9.21
N CYS A 127 6.48 -25.45 -9.17
CA CYS A 127 7.50 -25.40 -10.23
C CYS A 127 6.91 -25.83 -11.58
N LYS A 128 6.04 -26.85 -11.60
CA LYS A 128 5.33 -27.31 -12.79
C LYS A 128 4.40 -26.24 -13.36
N GLU A 129 3.60 -25.58 -12.52
CA GLU A 129 2.70 -24.53 -12.99
C GLU A 129 3.46 -23.31 -13.51
N LEU A 130 4.50 -22.87 -12.81
CA LEU A 130 5.38 -21.77 -13.27
C LEU A 130 6.04 -22.06 -14.61
N SER A 131 6.43 -23.31 -14.85
CA SER A 131 7.08 -23.72 -16.09
C SER A 131 6.10 -23.87 -17.25
N LYS A 132 4.85 -24.28 -16.99
CA LYS A 132 3.78 -24.29 -18.00
C LYS A 132 3.41 -22.90 -18.50
N ILE A 133 3.59 -21.86 -17.69
CA ILE A 133 3.33 -20.47 -18.09
C ILE A 133 4.38 -20.01 -19.13
N ASN A 134 5.56 -20.65 -19.17
CA ASN A 134 6.70 -20.28 -20.00
C ASN A 134 6.66 -20.77 -21.47
N LYS A 135 5.48 -20.97 -22.08
CA LYS A 135 5.36 -21.60 -23.42
C LYS A 135 6.12 -20.88 -24.56
N GLU A 136 6.67 -19.70 -24.32
CA GLU A 136 7.44 -18.91 -25.28
C GLU A 136 8.93 -19.30 -25.37
N PHE A 137 9.49 -20.04 -24.40
CA PHE A 137 10.86 -20.55 -24.48
C PHE A 137 10.89 -22.03 -24.87
N SER A 138 11.60 -22.35 -25.95
CA SER A 138 11.62 -23.66 -26.63
C SER A 138 12.28 -24.81 -25.85
N GLU A 139 12.81 -24.57 -24.67
CA GLU A 139 13.38 -25.61 -23.80
C GLU A 139 12.45 -25.85 -22.61
N TYR A 140 11.42 -26.64 -22.85
CA TYR A 140 10.59 -27.19 -21.79
C TYR A 140 11.48 -28.06 -20.90
N ILE A 141 11.87 -27.57 -19.73
CA ILE A 141 12.44 -28.43 -18.70
C ILE A 141 11.34 -29.39 -18.29
N ASP A 142 11.53 -30.68 -18.56
CA ASP A 142 10.61 -31.72 -18.12
C ASP A 142 10.77 -31.95 -16.61
N ILE A 143 10.21 -31.02 -15.84
CA ILE A 143 10.14 -31.05 -14.38
C ILE A 143 9.38 -32.30 -13.89
N GLN A 144 8.61 -32.98 -14.76
CA GLN A 144 7.92 -34.21 -14.38
C GLN A 144 8.86 -35.39 -14.20
N ASN A 145 9.98 -35.40 -14.92
CA ASN A 145 10.95 -36.50 -14.92
C ASN A 145 12.24 -36.15 -14.15
N SER A 146 12.36 -34.93 -13.61
CA SER A 146 13.49 -34.54 -12.78
C SER A 146 13.47 -35.27 -11.44
N GLU A 147 14.60 -35.82 -11.03
CA GLU A 147 14.77 -36.50 -9.74
C GLU A 147 14.66 -35.53 -8.55
N PHE A 148 14.93 -34.25 -8.79
CA PHE A 148 15.00 -33.22 -7.76
C PHE A 148 14.61 -31.86 -8.32
N ASN A 149 13.75 -31.13 -7.60
CA ASN A 149 13.42 -29.73 -7.89
C ASN A 149 13.62 -28.88 -6.64
N VAL A 150 14.41 -27.82 -6.76
CA VAL A 150 14.62 -26.84 -5.70
C VAL A 150 14.46 -25.44 -6.25
N PHE A 151 13.83 -24.58 -5.46
CA PHE A 151 13.62 -23.19 -5.79
C PHE A 151 14.56 -22.31 -4.94
N ILE A 152 15.41 -21.52 -5.58
CA ILE A 152 16.35 -20.61 -4.90
C ILE A 152 16.46 -19.32 -5.72
N LYS A 153 16.20 -18.16 -5.11
CA LYS A 153 16.42 -16.83 -5.71
C LYS A 153 15.72 -16.68 -7.06
N GLU A 154 14.41 -16.89 -7.09
CA GLU A 154 13.61 -16.84 -8.32
C GLU A 154 14.04 -17.84 -9.42
N LYS A 155 14.84 -18.87 -9.09
CA LYS A 155 15.29 -19.90 -10.04
C LYS A 155 14.85 -21.30 -9.61
N ILE A 156 14.29 -22.04 -10.56
CA ILE A 156 13.99 -23.46 -10.44
C ILE A 156 15.22 -24.24 -10.88
N TYR A 157 15.84 -24.93 -9.94
CA TYR A 157 16.90 -25.90 -10.18
C TYR A 157 16.29 -27.28 -10.30
N SER A 158 16.61 -27.98 -11.39
CA SER A 158 16.17 -29.34 -11.64
C SER A 158 17.37 -30.23 -11.96
N MET A 159 17.36 -31.47 -11.46
CA MET A 159 18.34 -32.48 -11.82
C MET A 159 17.67 -33.50 -12.74
N LEU A 160 18.18 -33.60 -13.97
CA LEU A 160 17.68 -34.52 -15.01
C LEU A 160 18.88 -35.18 -15.69
N ASP A 161 18.94 -36.51 -15.69
CA ASP A 161 20.02 -37.30 -16.30
C ASP A 161 21.42 -36.83 -15.85
N GLU A 162 21.64 -36.69 -14.53
CA GLU A 162 22.90 -36.19 -13.92
C GLU A 162 23.27 -34.73 -14.31
N SER A 163 22.40 -34.02 -15.03
CA SER A 163 22.60 -32.62 -15.41
C SER A 163 21.79 -31.68 -14.51
N LEU A 164 22.48 -30.68 -13.93
CA LEU A 164 21.84 -29.59 -13.20
C LEU A 164 21.38 -28.52 -14.18
N ARG A 165 20.08 -28.27 -14.25
CA ARG A 165 19.48 -27.19 -15.06
C ARG A 165 18.89 -26.14 -14.14
N ALA A 166 19.06 -24.87 -14.51
CA ALA A 166 18.49 -23.74 -13.79
C ALA A 166 17.58 -22.95 -14.74
N GLN A 167 16.33 -22.76 -14.36
CA GLN A 167 15.37 -21.92 -15.06
C GLN A 167 15.03 -20.71 -14.20
N GLU A 168 15.24 -19.53 -14.75
CA GLU A 168 14.80 -18.29 -14.11
C GLU A 168 13.30 -18.10 -14.30
N VAL A 169 12.60 -17.78 -13.21
CA VAL A 169 11.19 -17.42 -13.25
C VAL A 169 11.11 -15.92 -13.42
N SER A 170 10.70 -15.51 -14.61
CA SER A 170 10.53 -14.09 -14.92
C SER A 170 9.43 -13.46 -14.08
N LYS A 171 9.53 -12.13 -13.93
CA LYS A 171 8.51 -11.31 -13.25
C LYS A 171 7.10 -11.58 -13.79
N SER A 172 6.94 -11.60 -15.12
CA SER A 172 5.64 -11.82 -15.75
C SER A 172 5.07 -13.21 -15.47
N GLN A 173 5.91 -14.24 -15.32
CA GLN A 173 5.46 -15.58 -14.92
C GLN A 173 4.92 -15.58 -13.50
N TRP A 174 5.59 -14.89 -12.57
CA TRP A 174 5.08 -14.77 -11.19
C TRP A 174 3.76 -14.02 -11.13
N THR A 175 3.68 -12.87 -11.80
CA THR A 175 2.45 -12.08 -11.89
C THR A 175 1.31 -12.90 -12.47
N LYS A 176 1.56 -13.63 -13.57
CA LYS A 176 0.58 -14.57 -14.13
C LYS A 176 0.23 -15.65 -13.12
N TYR A 177 1.17 -16.37 -12.54
CA TYR A 177 0.87 -17.46 -11.60
C TYR A 177 0.05 -17.00 -10.39
N LEU A 178 0.44 -15.91 -9.74
CA LEU A 178 -0.29 -15.35 -8.60
C LEU A 178 -1.73 -14.96 -9.00
N LEU A 179 -1.86 -14.17 -10.05
CA LEU A 179 -3.13 -13.59 -10.40
C LEU A 179 -4.05 -14.57 -11.17
N GLU A 180 -3.49 -15.38 -12.08
CA GLU A 180 -4.19 -16.37 -12.91
C GLU A 180 -4.50 -17.67 -12.16
N LYS A 181 -3.49 -18.27 -11.51
CA LYS A 181 -3.66 -19.60 -10.88
C LYS A 181 -4.17 -19.53 -9.46
N LEU A 182 -3.75 -18.54 -8.69
CA LEU A 182 -4.14 -18.44 -7.29
C LEU A 182 -5.33 -17.50 -7.08
N ASN A 183 -5.85 -16.88 -8.14
CA ASN A 183 -6.86 -15.83 -8.05
C ASN A 183 -6.47 -14.77 -7.02
N ASP A 184 -5.17 -14.49 -6.90
CA ASP A 184 -4.59 -13.62 -5.90
C ASP A 184 -4.73 -12.15 -6.29
N TYR A 185 -5.98 -11.76 -6.53
CA TYR A 185 -6.38 -10.36 -6.65
C TYR A 185 -6.43 -9.67 -5.28
N ASN A 186 -5.96 -10.33 -4.21
CA ASN A 186 -5.91 -9.72 -2.89
C ASN A 186 -4.85 -8.62 -2.93
N GLN A 187 -5.36 -7.40 -2.94
CA GLN A 187 -4.70 -6.13 -2.64
C GLN A 187 -3.21 -6.13 -2.91
N ILE A 188 -2.84 -5.62 -4.07
CA ILE A 188 -1.63 -4.81 -4.17
C ILE A 188 -1.96 -3.55 -3.33
N ARG A 189 -1.92 -3.68 -1.99
CA ARG A 189 -2.02 -2.53 -1.08
C ARG A 189 -0.90 -1.56 -1.37
N SER A 190 0.22 -2.08 -1.89
CA SER A 190 1.30 -1.27 -2.40
C SER A 190 0.76 -0.35 -3.48
N LEU A 191 0.97 0.95 -3.28
CA LEU A 191 0.94 1.89 -4.38
C LEU A 191 1.86 1.36 -5.49
N PRO A 192 1.58 1.70 -6.76
CA PRO A 192 2.46 1.31 -7.85
C PRO A 192 3.89 1.77 -7.59
N SER A 193 4.84 1.01 -8.14
CA SER A 193 6.27 1.31 -7.95
C SER A 193 6.58 2.72 -8.48
N LYS A 194 7.46 3.42 -7.75
CA LYS A 194 7.92 4.75 -8.15
C LYS A 194 8.50 4.74 -9.56
N SER A 195 9.29 3.71 -9.90
CA SER A 195 9.95 3.57 -11.19
C SER A 195 8.98 3.47 -12.37
N GLN A 196 7.83 2.79 -12.20
CA GLN A 196 6.80 2.73 -13.23
C GLN A 196 6.16 4.09 -13.49
N VAL A 197 5.87 4.84 -12.43
CA VAL A 197 5.29 6.18 -12.56
C VAL A 197 6.31 7.17 -13.14
N GLU A 198 7.58 7.10 -12.73
CA GLU A 198 8.67 7.89 -13.31
C GLU A 198 8.79 7.63 -14.81
N LYS A 199 8.76 6.35 -15.23
CA LYS A 199 8.81 5.98 -16.65
C LYS A 199 7.62 6.54 -17.42
N PHE A 200 6.41 6.39 -16.89
CA PHE A 200 5.19 6.93 -17.50
C PHE A 200 5.27 8.45 -17.68
N LEU A 201 5.68 9.18 -16.65
CA LEU A 201 5.80 10.65 -16.70
C LEU A 201 6.93 11.11 -17.62
N SER A 202 8.06 10.39 -17.66
CA SER A 202 9.17 10.68 -18.55
C SER A 202 8.77 10.51 -20.02
N ASP A 203 8.08 9.41 -20.34
CA ASP A 203 7.54 9.18 -21.68
C ASP A 203 6.60 10.31 -22.11
N ILE A 204 5.72 10.78 -21.22
CA ILE A 204 4.85 11.92 -21.50
C ILE A 204 5.66 13.19 -21.79
N ALA A 205 6.65 13.50 -20.96
CA ALA A 205 7.45 14.71 -21.09
C ALA A 205 8.31 14.71 -22.36
N GLU A 206 8.76 13.55 -22.82
CA GLU A 206 9.64 13.40 -23.98
C GLU A 206 8.86 13.30 -25.30
N ASN A 207 7.81 12.48 -25.33
CA ASN A 207 7.21 12.00 -26.58
C ASN A 207 5.81 12.58 -26.85
N HIS A 208 5.16 13.19 -25.85
CA HIS A 208 3.73 13.51 -25.92
C HIS A 208 3.42 14.97 -25.65
N ILE A 209 4.18 15.85 -26.28
CA ILE A 209 4.07 17.29 -26.16
C ILE A 209 3.80 17.91 -27.54
N THR A 210 2.80 18.79 -27.62
CA THR A 210 2.53 19.60 -28.82
C THR A 210 3.55 20.73 -28.95
N GLU A 211 3.62 21.36 -30.13
CA GLU A 211 4.50 22.52 -30.37
C GLU A 211 4.28 23.66 -29.34
N ASP A 212 3.07 23.80 -28.82
CA ASP A 212 2.70 24.80 -27.80
C ASP A 212 3.07 24.39 -26.35
N GLY A 213 3.75 23.26 -26.16
CA GLY A 213 4.15 22.77 -24.84
C GLY A 213 3.01 22.17 -24.00
N ILE A 214 1.89 21.83 -24.65
CA ILE A 214 0.73 21.17 -24.02
C ILE A 214 0.85 19.67 -24.26
N ILE A 215 0.43 18.85 -23.30
CA ILE A 215 0.41 17.40 -23.49
C ILE A 215 -0.52 17.06 -24.65
N SER A 216 0.00 16.36 -25.65
CA SER A 216 -0.78 15.82 -26.75
C SER A 216 -1.78 14.81 -26.17
N ARG A 217 -3.03 14.89 -26.61
CA ARG A 217 -3.98 13.83 -26.34
C ARG A 217 -3.48 12.53 -26.93
N ASP A 218 -3.82 11.42 -26.30
CA ASP A 218 -3.74 10.14 -26.99
C ASP A 218 -4.53 10.25 -28.30
N THR A 219 -3.82 10.10 -29.42
CA THR A 219 -4.31 10.28 -30.80
C THR A 219 -5.46 9.32 -31.16
N ILE A 220 -5.78 8.39 -30.26
CA ILE A 220 -6.88 7.42 -30.34
C ILE A 220 -8.12 8.05 -29.68
N LEU A 221 -8.64 9.16 -30.20
CA LEU A 221 -10.01 9.59 -29.87
C LEU A 221 -10.94 9.30 -31.07
N SER A 222 -10.91 8.05 -31.54
CA SER A 222 -12.16 7.35 -31.83
C SER A 222 -12.95 7.24 -30.51
N ASP A 223 -14.27 7.10 -30.54
CA ASP A 223 -15.18 7.20 -29.37
C ASP A 223 -14.79 6.37 -28.11
N GLU A 224 -13.83 5.46 -28.22
CA GLU A 224 -13.28 4.63 -27.15
C GLU A 224 -11.73 4.47 -27.25
N CYS A 225 -11.03 4.64 -26.12
CA CYS A 225 -9.63 4.23 -25.91
C CYS A 225 -9.59 2.94 -25.09
N SER A 226 -8.59 2.08 -25.32
CA SER A 226 -8.39 0.89 -24.49
C SER A 226 -6.94 0.75 -24.04
N TYR A 227 -6.76 0.49 -22.75
CA TYR A 227 -5.49 0.24 -22.09
C TYR A 227 -5.52 -1.19 -21.56
N VAL A 228 -4.77 -2.08 -22.21
CA VAL A 228 -4.79 -3.51 -21.92
C VAL A 228 -3.59 -3.86 -21.05
N GLY A 229 -3.85 -4.20 -19.79
CA GLY A 229 -2.89 -4.85 -18.92
C GLY A 229 -2.91 -6.37 -19.08
N SER A 230 -2.14 -7.07 -18.25
CA SER A 230 -2.08 -8.54 -18.24
C SER A 230 -3.44 -9.18 -17.94
N LEU A 231 -4.18 -8.63 -16.98
CA LEU A 231 -5.43 -9.22 -16.47
C LEU A 231 -6.57 -8.23 -16.25
N VAL A 232 -6.25 -6.95 -16.35
CA VAL A 232 -7.22 -5.87 -16.29
C VAL A 232 -7.12 -5.09 -17.58
N LYS A 233 -8.28 -4.76 -18.14
CA LYS A 233 -8.40 -3.88 -19.28
C LYS A 233 -9.22 -2.68 -18.87
N TRP A 234 -8.67 -1.50 -19.11
CA TRP A 234 -9.35 -0.24 -18.87
C TRP A 234 -9.82 0.32 -20.21
N ASN A 235 -11.10 0.63 -20.30
CA ASN A 235 -11.66 1.31 -21.45
C ASN A 235 -12.08 2.71 -21.05
N LEU A 236 -11.76 3.68 -21.88
CA LEU A 236 -12.18 5.05 -21.70
C LEU A 236 -13.10 5.44 -22.85
N LYS A 237 -14.38 5.63 -22.56
CA LYS A 237 -15.45 5.87 -23.54
C LYS A 237 -15.97 7.30 -23.45
N LYS A 238 -16.80 7.67 -24.43
CA LYS A 238 -17.53 8.96 -24.45
C LYS A 238 -16.59 10.16 -24.33
N ASP A 239 -15.59 10.24 -25.22
CA ASP A 239 -14.60 11.31 -25.25
C ASP A 239 -13.76 11.45 -23.96
N GLY A 240 -13.45 10.34 -23.31
CA GLY A 240 -12.59 10.38 -22.12
C GLY A 240 -13.34 10.48 -20.79
N LYS A 241 -14.68 10.39 -20.80
CA LYS A 241 -15.51 10.68 -19.62
C LYS A 241 -15.88 9.43 -18.84
N LEU A 242 -16.06 8.30 -19.51
CA LEU A 242 -16.58 7.10 -18.91
C LEU A 242 -15.46 6.07 -18.80
N LEU A 243 -15.00 5.80 -17.59
CA LEU A 243 -13.97 4.81 -17.31
C LEU A 243 -14.63 3.47 -16.99
N GLN A 244 -14.33 2.45 -17.79
CA GLN A 244 -14.81 1.09 -17.63
C GLN A 244 -13.63 0.18 -17.29
N ALA A 245 -13.81 -0.67 -16.29
CA ALA A 245 -12.89 -1.71 -15.88
C ALA A 245 -13.41 -3.09 -16.30
N LEU A 246 -12.54 -3.85 -16.95
CA LEU A 246 -12.77 -5.23 -17.38
C LEU A 246 -11.69 -6.13 -16.79
N LYS A 247 -12.04 -7.39 -16.53
CA LYS A 247 -11.13 -8.40 -16.03
C LYS A 247 -11.11 -9.60 -16.97
N LEU A 248 -9.93 -10.16 -17.23
CA LEU A 248 -9.82 -11.35 -18.07
C LEU A 248 -10.42 -12.58 -17.36
N ASP A 249 -11.36 -13.26 -17.99
CA ASP A 249 -11.80 -14.61 -17.62
C ASP A 249 -10.97 -15.64 -18.39
N GLU A 250 -10.18 -16.43 -17.68
CA GLU A 250 -9.32 -17.46 -18.29
C GLU A 250 -10.08 -18.63 -18.90
N ASN A 251 -11.30 -18.92 -18.43
CA ASN A 251 -12.07 -20.05 -18.93
C ASN A 251 -12.56 -19.76 -20.36
N THR A 252 -13.01 -18.53 -20.58
CA THR A 252 -13.54 -18.06 -21.86
C THR A 252 -12.49 -17.34 -22.72
N LYS A 253 -11.39 -16.88 -22.09
CA LYS A 253 -10.41 -15.93 -22.64
C LYS A 253 -11.06 -14.61 -23.09
N ASP A 254 -12.14 -14.23 -22.43
CA ASP A 254 -12.87 -12.99 -22.71
C ASP A 254 -12.76 -11.99 -21.55
N TRP A 255 -13.16 -10.75 -21.79
CA TRP A 255 -13.11 -9.66 -20.82
C TRP A 255 -14.46 -9.51 -20.11
N ASP A 256 -14.50 -9.89 -18.84
CA ASP A 256 -15.66 -9.73 -17.97
C ASP A 256 -15.77 -8.31 -17.44
N PHE A 257 -16.98 -7.75 -17.53
CA PHE A 257 -17.31 -6.45 -16.94
C PHE A 257 -17.17 -6.47 -15.43
N VAL A 258 -16.43 -5.50 -14.90
CA VAL A 258 -16.27 -5.30 -13.45
C VAL A 258 -17.09 -4.10 -12.98
N SER A 259 -16.78 -2.92 -13.50
CA SER A 259 -17.39 -1.66 -13.07
C SER A 259 -17.18 -0.58 -14.12
N GLU A 260 -18.00 0.45 -14.06
CA GLU A 260 -17.90 1.65 -14.88
C GLU A 260 -18.19 2.87 -14.03
N TRP A 261 -17.53 3.99 -14.33
CA TRP A 261 -17.70 5.25 -13.62
C TRP A 261 -17.47 6.43 -14.56
N ASN A 262 -18.37 7.41 -14.56
CA ASN A 262 -18.13 8.69 -15.20
C ASN A 262 -17.09 9.46 -14.38
N ILE A 263 -15.89 9.59 -14.92
CA ILE A 263 -14.78 10.30 -14.29
C ILE A 263 -14.71 11.77 -14.73
N HIS A 264 -15.71 12.29 -15.44
CA HIS A 264 -15.76 13.72 -15.78
C HIS A 264 -16.30 14.51 -14.59
N PRO A 265 -15.53 15.46 -14.02
CA PRO A 265 -16.01 16.26 -12.90
C PRO A 265 -17.25 17.07 -13.27
N ASN A 266 -18.31 16.98 -12.46
CA ASN A 266 -19.63 17.56 -12.78
C ASN A 266 -19.62 19.08 -12.91
N HIS A 267 -18.67 19.76 -12.26
CA HIS A 267 -18.55 21.21 -12.33
C HIS A 267 -17.79 21.70 -13.59
N LEU A 268 -17.09 20.80 -14.30
CA LEU A 268 -16.47 21.11 -15.58
C LEU A 268 -17.52 21.01 -16.69
N LYS A 269 -17.48 21.95 -17.64
CA LYS A 269 -18.35 21.89 -18.82
C LYS A 269 -18.14 20.56 -19.55
N ALA A 270 -19.20 20.01 -20.13
CA ALA A 270 -19.12 18.76 -20.89
C ALA A 270 -18.16 18.83 -22.09
N SER A 271 -17.82 20.03 -22.58
CA SER A 271 -16.83 20.25 -23.63
C SER A 271 -15.40 20.43 -23.12
N SER A 272 -15.19 20.56 -21.80
CA SER A 272 -13.88 20.77 -21.21
C SER A 272 -13.04 19.50 -21.26
N LYS A 273 -11.74 19.67 -21.53
CA LYS A 273 -10.78 18.56 -21.57
C LYS A 273 -10.40 18.21 -20.13
N PHE A 274 -10.70 16.97 -19.71
CA PHE A 274 -10.27 16.45 -18.40
C PHE A 274 -9.13 15.45 -18.53
N PHE A 275 -9.28 14.46 -19.41
CA PHE A 275 -8.27 13.43 -19.68
C PHE A 275 -7.28 13.85 -20.76
N TYR A 276 -5.99 13.52 -20.57
CA TYR A 276 -4.93 13.72 -21.56
C TYR A 276 -4.30 12.40 -22.00
N ARG A 277 -3.84 11.59 -21.03
CA ARG A 277 -3.10 10.35 -21.30
C ARG A 277 -3.19 9.37 -20.15
N GLY A 278 -3.10 8.07 -20.44
CA GLY A 278 -3.04 7.03 -19.43
C GLY A 278 -2.20 5.82 -19.82
N GLU A 279 -1.79 5.04 -18.83
CA GLU A 279 -1.04 3.80 -18.99
C GLU A 279 -1.47 2.80 -17.90
N VAL A 280 -1.62 1.52 -18.25
CA VAL A 280 -1.80 0.46 -17.25
C VAL A 280 -0.44 0.11 -16.67
N LEU A 281 -0.30 0.26 -15.36
CA LEU A 281 0.90 -0.09 -14.62
C LEU A 281 1.00 -1.61 -14.42
N GLY A 282 2.17 -2.11 -14.01
CA GLY A 282 2.40 -3.56 -13.87
C GLY A 282 1.50 -4.26 -12.85
N ASN A 283 0.96 -3.49 -11.89
CA ASN A 283 -0.01 -3.95 -10.90
C ASN A 283 -1.47 -3.96 -11.42
N GLY A 284 -1.71 -3.53 -12.66
CA GLY A 284 -3.04 -3.43 -13.25
C GLY A 284 -3.77 -2.12 -12.96
N ASP A 285 -3.19 -1.22 -12.16
CA ASP A 285 -3.74 0.12 -11.93
C ASP A 285 -3.62 0.98 -13.19
N LEU A 286 -4.53 1.92 -13.36
CA LEU A 286 -4.48 2.90 -14.43
C LEU A 286 -3.89 4.22 -13.91
N ALA A 287 -2.67 4.55 -14.36
CA ALA A 287 -2.13 5.89 -14.19
C ALA A 287 -2.73 6.82 -15.25
N MET A 288 -3.12 8.02 -14.83
CA MET A 288 -3.82 8.96 -15.68
C MET A 288 -3.33 10.39 -15.45
N ILE A 289 -2.87 11.07 -16.51
CA ILE A 289 -2.69 12.51 -16.51
C ILE A 289 -3.98 13.19 -16.93
N THR A 290 -4.43 14.08 -16.06
CA THR A 290 -5.64 14.88 -16.23
C THR A 290 -5.31 16.38 -16.21
N SER A 291 -6.31 17.22 -16.41
CA SER A 291 -6.17 18.68 -16.27
C SER A 291 -5.81 19.13 -14.85
N ILE A 292 -6.01 18.28 -13.83
CA ILE A 292 -5.77 18.62 -12.42
C ILE A 292 -4.56 17.92 -11.81
N GLY A 293 -3.89 17.02 -12.55
CA GLY A 293 -2.73 16.28 -12.06
C GLY A 293 -2.74 14.80 -12.42
N LEU A 294 -1.94 14.04 -11.68
CA LEU A 294 -1.83 12.58 -11.78
C LEU A 294 -2.86 11.91 -10.87
N LEU A 295 -3.69 11.06 -11.47
CA LEU A 295 -4.64 10.18 -10.78
C LEU A 295 -4.25 8.73 -11.04
N ILE A 296 -4.30 7.89 -10.01
CA ILE A 296 -4.10 6.44 -10.15
C ILE A 296 -5.37 5.74 -9.70
N TRP A 297 -5.97 5.01 -10.63
CA TRP A 297 -7.22 4.29 -10.44
C TRP A 297 -6.98 2.79 -10.27
N SER A 298 -7.78 2.17 -9.41
CA SER A 298 -7.71 0.73 -9.16
C SER A 298 -9.10 0.12 -9.03
N ILE A 299 -9.18 -1.21 -9.14
CA ILE A 299 -10.40 -1.98 -8.90
C ILE A 299 -10.39 -2.48 -7.46
N TRP A 300 -11.31 -1.97 -6.64
CA TRP A 300 -11.38 -2.34 -5.24
C TRP A 300 -12.12 -3.66 -5.03
N LYS A 301 -11.44 -4.69 -4.50
CA LYS A 301 -11.99 -6.05 -4.43
C LYS A 301 -13.23 -6.20 -3.53
N LYS A 302 -13.34 -5.44 -2.44
CA LYS A 302 -14.46 -5.59 -1.47
C LYS A 302 -15.81 -5.37 -2.15
N ASP A 303 -15.87 -4.38 -3.03
CA ASP A 303 -17.11 -3.93 -3.65
C ASP A 303 -17.09 -4.05 -5.19
N LYS A 304 -15.96 -4.49 -5.77
CA LYS A 304 -15.68 -4.55 -7.21
C LYS A 304 -15.88 -3.21 -7.95
N PHE A 305 -15.70 -2.09 -7.27
CA PHE A 305 -15.82 -0.76 -7.86
C PHE A 305 -14.47 -0.14 -8.22
N ILE A 306 -14.49 0.73 -9.22
CA ILE A 306 -13.37 1.63 -9.50
C ILE A 306 -13.21 2.60 -8.32
N ARG A 307 -11.99 2.72 -7.78
CA ARG A 307 -11.61 3.65 -6.71
C ARG A 307 -10.36 4.44 -7.11
N LEU A 308 -10.29 5.68 -6.66
CA LEU A 308 -9.07 6.48 -6.73
C LEU A 308 -8.12 6.03 -5.60
N ARG A 309 -6.86 5.73 -5.91
CA ARG A 309 -5.86 5.25 -4.93
C ARG A 309 -4.76 6.26 -4.64
N TYR A 310 -4.52 7.16 -5.58
CA TYR A 310 -3.49 8.18 -5.46
C TYR A 310 -3.89 9.41 -6.26
N TYR A 311 -3.59 10.57 -5.68
CA TYR A 311 -3.75 11.86 -6.33
C TYR A 311 -2.55 12.75 -6.02
N LYS A 312 -1.94 13.29 -7.06
CA LYS A 312 -0.93 14.35 -6.95
C LYS A 312 -1.29 15.47 -7.91
N GLY A 313 -1.60 16.62 -7.35
CA GLY A 313 -2.12 17.74 -8.11
C GLY A 313 -1.03 18.43 -8.92
N PHE A 314 -1.45 19.03 -10.03
CA PHE A 314 -0.76 20.24 -10.50
C PHE A 314 -1.15 21.39 -9.57
N PRO A 315 -0.35 22.46 -9.47
CA PRO A 315 -0.77 23.66 -8.76
C PRO A 315 -2.15 24.05 -9.28
N PHE A 316 -3.18 24.07 -8.41
CA PHE A 316 -4.53 24.44 -8.83
C PHE A 316 -4.42 25.82 -9.45
N GLN A 317 -4.53 25.87 -10.77
CA GLN A 317 -4.64 27.15 -11.42
C GLN A 317 -5.91 27.78 -10.86
N SER A 318 -5.79 29.02 -10.42
CA SER A 318 -6.89 29.81 -9.84
C SER A 318 -8.15 29.70 -10.69
N SER A 319 -7.97 29.50 -12.00
CA SER A 319 -9.00 29.23 -13.01
C SER A 319 -9.94 28.05 -12.67
N TYR A 320 -9.49 26.94 -12.08
CA TYR A 320 -10.34 25.77 -11.80
C TYR A 320 -11.32 26.09 -10.68
N LEU A 321 -10.82 26.81 -9.68
CA LEU A 321 -11.61 27.41 -8.61
C LEU A 321 -12.50 28.54 -9.13
N PHE A 322 -12.07 29.29 -10.16
CA PHE A 322 -12.88 30.33 -10.80
C PHE A 322 -14.03 29.76 -11.64
N GLU A 323 -13.88 28.64 -12.38
CA GLU A 323 -15.01 27.99 -13.07
C GLU A 323 -16.03 27.44 -12.07
N LYS A 324 -15.55 26.90 -10.93
CA LYS A 324 -16.40 26.50 -9.80
C LYS A 324 -17.15 27.69 -9.19
N ASP A 325 -16.46 28.78 -8.87
CA ASP A 325 -17.07 30.01 -8.34
C ASP A 325 -18.07 30.63 -9.33
N HIS A 326 -17.76 30.59 -10.62
CA HIS A 326 -18.65 31.04 -11.68
C HIS A 326 -19.94 30.21 -11.71
N ASN A 327 -19.84 28.88 -11.70
CA ASN A 327 -21.00 27.99 -11.77
C ASN A 327 -21.84 28.02 -10.48
N ASN A 328 -21.21 28.04 -9.30
CA ASN A 328 -21.91 28.14 -8.01
C ASN A 328 -22.68 29.47 -7.88
N ARG A 329 -22.14 30.60 -8.37
CA ARG A 329 -22.86 31.89 -8.37
C ARG A 329 -23.98 31.97 -9.39
N PHE A 330 -23.88 31.22 -10.49
CA PHE A 330 -24.95 31.10 -11.49
C PHE A 330 -26.14 30.31 -10.94
N VAL A 331 -25.89 29.21 -10.21
CA VAL A 331 -26.92 28.41 -9.54
C VAL A 331 -27.60 29.19 -8.39
N LEU A 332 -26.87 30.07 -7.71
CA LEU A 332 -27.37 30.88 -6.59
C LEU A 332 -28.03 32.23 -7.00
N GLY A 333 -28.24 32.49 -8.30
CA GLY A 333 -29.01 33.65 -8.77
C GLY A 333 -28.40 35.05 -8.49
N THR A 334 -27.12 35.13 -8.08
CA THR A 334 -26.46 36.41 -7.77
C THR A 334 -25.82 37.01 -9.01
N HIS A 335 -26.64 37.68 -9.83
CA HIS A 335 -26.20 38.31 -11.07
C HIS A 335 -25.29 39.54 -10.80
N LYS A 336 -24.01 39.47 -11.23
CA LYS A 336 -23.24 40.65 -11.65
C LYS A 336 -22.65 40.41 -13.04
N SER A 337 -23.06 41.29 -13.96
CA SER A 337 -22.82 41.43 -15.40
C SER A 337 -21.99 40.36 -16.15
N LYS A 338 -22.64 39.75 -17.16
CA LYS A 338 -22.11 38.90 -18.24
C LYS A 338 -20.82 39.44 -18.91
N LYS A 339 -20.66 40.77 -18.98
CA LYS A 339 -19.53 41.46 -19.63
C LYS A 339 -18.17 41.29 -18.95
N PHE A 340 -18.11 40.97 -17.66
CA PHE A 340 -16.82 40.76 -16.97
C PHE A 340 -16.20 39.40 -17.34
N TYR A 341 -17.04 38.40 -17.58
CA TYR A 341 -16.62 37.02 -17.83
C TYR A 341 -16.33 36.71 -19.30
N GLU A 342 -16.94 37.44 -20.26
CA GLU A 342 -16.55 37.38 -21.68
C GLU A 342 -15.10 37.82 -21.92
N LYS A 343 -14.52 38.61 -21.00
CA LYS A 343 -13.15 39.13 -21.10
C LYS A 343 -12.10 38.24 -20.44
N ILE A 344 -12.51 37.27 -19.63
CA ILE A 344 -11.65 36.19 -19.18
C ILE A 344 -11.57 35.24 -20.37
N LYS A 345 -10.55 35.42 -21.24
CA LYS A 345 -10.14 34.37 -22.18
C LYS A 345 -10.18 33.06 -21.41
N LEU A 346 -11.04 32.13 -21.83
CA LEU A 346 -11.10 30.78 -21.30
C LEU A 346 -9.66 30.28 -21.26
N VAL A 347 -9.07 30.23 -20.08
CA VAL A 347 -7.78 29.59 -19.90
C VAL A 347 -8.09 28.12 -20.10
N GLU A 348 -7.83 27.59 -21.29
CA GLU A 348 -7.89 26.15 -21.50
C GLU A 348 -6.98 25.51 -20.44
N PHE A 349 -7.59 24.65 -19.61
CA PHE A 349 -6.94 23.89 -18.55
C PHE A 349 -6.05 22.81 -19.16
N GLY A 350 -4.97 23.25 -19.80
CA GLY A 350 -3.94 22.41 -20.39
C GLY A 350 -3.05 21.80 -19.31
N ALA A 351 -2.94 20.48 -19.30
CA ALA A 351 -1.79 19.84 -18.66
C ALA A 351 -0.55 20.24 -19.47
N LYS A 352 0.29 21.11 -18.91
CA LYS A 352 1.50 21.63 -19.58
C LYS A 352 2.68 20.71 -19.32
N LYS A 353 3.62 20.67 -20.27
CA LYS A 353 4.90 19.95 -20.11
C LYS A 353 5.58 20.29 -18.78
N SER A 354 5.68 21.58 -18.48
CA SER A 354 6.32 22.08 -17.25
C SER A 354 5.69 21.55 -15.96
N ASN A 355 4.39 21.23 -15.98
CA ASN A 355 3.71 20.67 -14.81
C ASN A 355 4.07 19.19 -14.63
N VAL A 356 4.20 18.43 -15.73
CA VAL A 356 4.63 17.03 -15.71
C VAL A 356 6.10 16.93 -15.34
N GLU A 357 6.95 17.79 -15.91
CA GLU A 357 8.38 17.87 -15.55
C GLU A 357 8.54 18.16 -14.05
N LYS A 358 7.80 19.13 -13.51
CA LYS A 358 7.84 19.41 -12.08
C LYS A 358 7.36 18.22 -11.23
N LEU A 359 6.28 17.55 -11.65
CA LEU A 359 5.79 16.36 -10.96
C LEU A 359 6.83 15.22 -11.01
N LEU A 360 7.49 15.05 -12.14
CA LEU A 360 8.56 14.08 -12.33
C LEU A 360 9.76 14.40 -11.43
N GLU A 361 10.18 15.67 -11.36
CA GLU A 361 11.22 16.14 -10.45
C GLU A 361 10.85 15.84 -8.98
N GLU A 362 9.64 16.20 -8.55
CA GLU A 362 9.16 15.94 -7.18
C GLU A 362 9.16 14.43 -6.84
N ILE A 363 8.82 13.57 -7.81
CA ILE A 363 8.88 12.12 -7.63
C ILE A 363 10.35 11.67 -7.58
N GLN A 364 11.20 12.11 -8.50
CA GLN A 364 12.61 11.72 -8.56
C GLN A 364 13.38 12.14 -7.30
N GLU A 365 13.14 13.34 -6.78
CA GLU A 365 13.74 13.86 -5.54
C GLU A 365 13.34 13.06 -4.29
N CYS A 366 12.22 12.34 -4.34
CA CYS A 366 11.84 11.42 -3.28
C CYS A 366 12.90 10.30 -3.18
N LYS A 367 13.72 10.34 -2.12
CA LYS A 367 14.75 9.34 -1.84
C LYS A 367 14.19 7.93 -1.58
N LYS A 368 12.88 7.83 -1.33
CA LYS A 368 12.19 6.56 -1.06
C LYS A 368 11.90 5.86 -2.38
N ASN A 369 11.86 4.53 -2.36
CA ASN A 369 11.45 3.73 -3.53
C ASN A 369 9.91 3.72 -3.73
N SER A 370 9.17 4.33 -2.81
CA SER A 370 7.73 4.59 -2.89
C SER A 370 7.43 5.95 -3.52
N LEU A 371 6.19 6.10 -4.01
CA LEU A 371 5.69 7.41 -4.44
C LEU A 371 5.73 8.43 -3.29
N PRO A 372 5.95 9.73 -3.59
CA PRO A 372 5.81 10.77 -2.58
C PRO A 372 4.37 10.80 -2.05
N PRO A 373 4.14 11.33 -0.84
CA PRO A 373 2.80 11.45 -0.29
C PRO A 373 1.82 12.11 -1.29
N PRO A 374 0.57 11.63 -1.33
CA PRO A 374 -0.50 12.31 -2.06
C PRO A 374 -0.59 13.79 -1.69
N ASP A 375 -1.22 14.58 -2.54
CA ASP A 375 -1.46 15.99 -2.27
C ASP A 375 -2.58 16.18 -1.23
N PHE A 376 -2.33 15.79 0.02
CA PHE A 376 -3.34 15.82 1.08
C PHE A 376 -3.90 17.21 1.33
N ASP A 377 -3.10 18.26 1.11
CA ASP A 377 -3.56 19.64 1.26
C ASP A 377 -4.72 19.91 0.30
N VAL A 378 -4.55 19.55 -0.98
CA VAL A 378 -5.62 19.64 -1.98
C VAL A 378 -6.75 18.68 -1.67
N ILE A 379 -6.43 17.41 -1.40
CA ILE A 379 -7.44 16.35 -1.21
C ILE A 379 -8.41 16.77 -0.11
N THR A 380 -7.90 17.19 1.05
CA THR A 380 -8.72 17.68 2.16
C THR A 380 -9.49 18.93 1.78
N GLN A 381 -8.82 19.91 1.17
CA GLN A 381 -9.46 21.18 0.81
C GLN A 381 -10.63 20.99 -0.16
N TYR A 382 -10.57 19.99 -1.05
CA TYR A 382 -11.53 19.80 -2.14
C TYR A 382 -12.33 18.49 -2.10
N CYS A 383 -12.28 17.75 -1.00
CA CYS A 383 -12.83 16.39 -0.92
C CYS A 383 -14.33 16.32 -1.21
N ASP A 384 -15.08 17.33 -0.78
CA ASP A 384 -16.54 17.39 -0.94
C ASP A 384 -16.96 18.10 -2.24
N GLU A 385 -16.05 18.80 -2.93
CA GLU A 385 -16.38 19.54 -4.16
C GLU A 385 -15.86 18.89 -5.44
N PHE A 386 -14.95 17.93 -5.32
CA PHE A 386 -14.55 17.07 -6.41
C PHE A 386 -15.48 15.85 -6.49
N TYR A 387 -16.63 16.05 -7.15
CA TYR A 387 -17.63 15.00 -7.36
C TYR A 387 -17.76 14.62 -8.84
N MET A 388 -17.97 13.32 -9.05
CA MET A 388 -18.05 12.63 -10.33
C MET A 388 -19.31 11.75 -10.29
N ASP A 389 -20.37 12.16 -10.98
CA ASP A 389 -21.75 11.70 -10.73
C ASP A 389 -22.17 11.91 -9.26
N GLU A 390 -22.60 10.86 -8.57
CA GLU A 390 -23.01 10.87 -7.15
C GLU A 390 -21.84 10.57 -6.19
N ARG A 391 -20.64 10.33 -6.72
CA ARG A 391 -19.48 9.87 -5.96
C ARG A 391 -18.46 10.98 -5.72
N LEU A 392 -17.73 10.87 -4.62
CA LEU A 392 -16.72 11.83 -4.15
C LEU A 392 -15.33 11.19 -4.11
N PRO A 393 -14.60 11.09 -5.24
CA PRO A 393 -13.36 10.32 -5.33
C PRO A 393 -12.31 10.70 -4.28
N LEU A 394 -12.16 12.00 -3.98
CA LEU A 394 -11.20 12.47 -2.98
C LEU A 394 -11.65 12.15 -1.55
N ARG A 395 -12.96 12.20 -1.27
CA ARG A 395 -13.53 11.78 0.01
C ARG A 395 -13.35 10.28 0.23
N GLU A 396 -13.67 9.48 -0.78
CA GLU A 396 -13.47 8.03 -0.78
C GLU A 396 -11.99 7.67 -0.59
N LEU A 397 -11.08 8.40 -1.25
CA LEU A 397 -9.64 8.23 -1.07
C LEU A 397 -9.21 8.51 0.38
N LEU A 398 -9.70 9.58 1.01
CA LEU A 398 -9.42 9.85 2.42
C LEU A 398 -9.98 8.76 3.33
N ASP A 399 -11.20 8.29 3.06
CA ASP A 399 -11.83 7.21 3.83
C ASP A 399 -10.97 5.94 3.76
N ASP A 400 -10.52 5.54 2.57
CA ASP A 400 -9.62 4.40 2.38
C ASP A 400 -8.30 4.56 3.15
N TYR A 401 -7.76 5.78 3.23
CA TYR A 401 -6.51 6.08 3.95
C TYR A 401 -6.69 6.06 5.47
N LEU A 402 -7.86 6.40 5.97
CA LEU A 402 -8.21 6.38 7.40
C LEU A 402 -8.62 4.99 7.89
N GLU A 403 -9.15 4.14 7.00
CA GLU A 403 -9.55 2.76 7.31
C GLU A 403 -8.37 1.78 7.28
N ASP A 404 -7.34 2.04 6.47
CA ASP A 404 -6.17 1.17 6.38
C ASP A 404 -5.08 1.57 7.38
N LYS A 405 -4.86 0.71 8.39
CA LYS A 405 -3.84 0.93 9.43
C LYS A 405 -2.43 1.13 8.89
N VAL A 406 -2.07 0.48 7.77
CA VAL A 406 -0.74 0.60 7.16
C VAL A 406 -0.61 1.96 6.51
N ILE A 407 -1.61 2.37 5.72
CA ILE A 407 -1.63 3.68 5.06
C ILE A 407 -1.63 4.81 6.10
N MET A 408 -2.44 4.69 7.15
CA MET A 408 -2.49 5.68 8.22
C MET A 408 -1.16 5.77 8.99
N SER A 409 -0.45 4.67 9.17
CA SER A 409 0.87 4.68 9.82
C SER A 409 1.96 5.27 8.91
N LEU A 410 1.79 5.17 7.60
CA LEU A 410 2.68 5.75 6.60
C LEU A 410 2.50 7.27 6.45
N TYR A 411 1.25 7.74 6.43
CA TYR A 411 0.91 9.11 6.04
C TYR A 411 0.17 9.90 7.12
N GLY A 412 0.02 9.36 8.32
CA GLY A 412 -0.81 9.97 9.38
C GLY A 412 -0.32 11.36 9.80
N GLN A 413 0.99 11.62 9.77
CA GLN A 413 1.54 12.94 10.09
C GLN A 413 1.24 13.96 8.99
N GLU A 414 1.38 13.57 7.73
CA GLU A 414 1.04 14.40 6.57
C GLU A 414 -0.47 14.69 6.53
N LEU A 415 -1.31 13.69 6.82
CA LEU A 415 -2.76 13.85 6.95
C LEU A 415 -3.12 14.84 8.04
N ILE A 416 -2.56 14.71 9.25
CA ILE A 416 -2.79 15.65 10.35
C ILE A 416 -2.34 17.05 9.98
N SER A 417 -1.17 17.19 9.34
CA SER A 417 -0.65 18.47 8.90
C SER A 417 -1.61 19.15 7.93
N SER A 418 -2.13 18.40 6.95
CA SER A 418 -3.14 18.91 6.01
C SER A 418 -4.44 19.29 6.73
N PHE A 419 -4.99 18.41 7.59
CA PHE A 419 -6.22 18.70 8.33
C PHE A 419 -6.08 19.95 9.22
N LEU A 420 -4.92 20.15 9.85
CA LEU A 420 -4.63 21.35 10.63
C LEU A 420 -4.58 22.61 9.75
N LYS A 421 -3.86 22.53 8.62
CA LYS A 421 -3.71 23.63 7.66
C LYS A 421 -5.06 24.06 7.10
N ASN A 422 -5.89 23.09 6.72
CA ASN A 422 -7.23 23.30 6.14
C ASN A 422 -8.31 23.54 7.20
N LYS A 423 -7.99 23.45 8.50
CA LYS A 423 -8.95 23.54 9.62
C LYS A 423 -10.08 22.51 9.52
N ASP A 424 -9.80 21.35 8.93
CA ASP A 424 -10.74 20.23 8.82
C ASP A 424 -10.71 19.39 10.10
N TYR A 425 -11.36 19.94 11.12
CA TYR A 425 -11.42 19.34 12.44
C TYR A 425 -12.24 18.06 12.50
N GLN A 426 -13.23 17.91 11.62
CA GLN A 426 -14.07 16.72 11.57
C GLN A 426 -13.26 15.52 11.06
N MET A 427 -12.44 15.71 10.03
CA MET A 427 -11.55 14.65 9.56
C MET A 427 -10.45 14.34 10.56
N MET A 428 -9.95 15.36 11.25
CA MET A 428 -8.98 15.17 12.32
C MET A 428 -9.57 14.30 13.45
N GLU A 429 -10.80 14.60 13.89
CA GLU A 429 -11.52 13.79 14.88
C GLU A 429 -11.75 12.35 14.38
N ARG A 430 -12.14 12.16 13.11
CA ARG A 430 -12.24 10.82 12.51
C ARG A 430 -10.92 10.07 12.53
N LEU A 431 -9.82 10.72 12.13
CA LEU A 431 -8.49 10.10 12.15
C LEU A 431 -8.14 9.63 13.57
N TYR A 432 -8.33 10.49 14.58
CA TYR A 432 -8.07 10.11 15.96
C TYR A 432 -8.99 8.99 16.47
N ASN A 433 -10.28 9.03 16.12
CA ASN A 433 -11.20 7.96 16.46
C ASN A 433 -10.82 6.64 15.79
N GLN A 434 -10.29 6.67 14.56
CA GLN A 434 -9.74 5.48 13.90
C GLN A 434 -8.46 5.00 14.56
N CYS A 435 -7.54 5.90 14.94
CA CYS A 435 -6.38 5.55 15.76
C CYS A 435 -6.82 4.84 17.05
N ILE A 436 -7.79 5.42 17.78
CA ILE A 436 -8.36 4.82 18.99
C ILE A 436 -8.99 3.46 18.69
N LYS A 437 -9.79 3.37 17.62
CA LYS A 437 -10.49 2.14 17.24
C LYS A 437 -9.50 1.03 16.89
N ILE A 438 -8.48 1.32 16.10
CA ILE A 438 -7.42 0.36 15.76
C ILE A 438 -6.69 -0.10 17.03
N ASN A 439 -6.43 0.81 17.96
CA ASN A 439 -5.83 0.44 19.25
C ASN A 439 -6.73 -0.51 20.06
N ILE A 440 -8.05 -0.31 20.02
CA ILE A 440 -9.03 -1.07 20.84
C ILE A 440 -9.47 -2.37 20.19
N GLU A 441 -9.70 -2.40 18.88
CA GLU A 441 -10.07 -3.63 18.18
C GLU A 441 -8.97 -4.67 18.34
N THR A 442 -7.72 -4.23 18.38
CA THR A 442 -6.61 -5.14 18.63
C THR A 442 -6.59 -5.66 20.08
N GLU A 443 -7.06 -4.87 21.07
CA GLU A 443 -7.33 -5.36 22.43
C GLU A 443 -8.54 -6.33 22.52
N MET A 444 -9.67 -6.04 21.86
CA MET A 444 -10.87 -6.89 21.95
C MET A 444 -10.73 -8.22 21.20
N GLU A 445 -10.02 -8.25 20.06
CA GLU A 445 -9.60 -9.51 19.42
C GLU A 445 -8.71 -10.34 20.36
N THR A 446 -7.99 -9.68 21.27
CA THR A 446 -7.22 -10.32 22.33
C THR A 446 -8.10 -10.87 23.45
N GLU A 447 -9.28 -10.29 23.71
CA GLU A 447 -10.20 -10.75 24.76
C GLU A 447 -11.16 -11.87 24.32
N LYS A 448 -11.70 -11.83 23.10
CA LYS A 448 -12.60 -12.89 22.59
C LYS A 448 -11.92 -14.25 22.44
N GLU A 449 -10.63 -14.25 22.14
CA GLU A 449 -9.80 -15.47 22.15
C GLU A 449 -9.67 -16.04 23.59
N LYS A 450 -9.69 -15.20 24.64
CA LYS A 450 -9.69 -15.64 26.04
C LYS A 450 -10.99 -16.33 26.45
N GLU A 451 -12.13 -15.84 25.98
CA GLU A 451 -13.45 -16.40 26.35
C GLU A 451 -13.72 -17.75 25.68
N THR A 452 -13.15 -17.99 24.49
CA THR A 452 -13.33 -19.26 23.77
C THR A 452 -12.47 -20.40 24.36
N GLU A 453 -11.47 -20.10 25.20
CA GLU A 453 -10.53 -21.06 25.80
C GLU A 453 -10.84 -21.49 27.26
N VAL A 454 -12.02 -21.16 27.80
CA VAL A 454 -12.40 -21.52 29.19
C VAL A 454 -13.16 -22.86 29.25
N LYS A 455 -12.43 -23.99 29.20
CA LYS A 455 -12.75 -25.28 29.85
C LYS A 455 -11.46 -25.97 30.34
N PRO A 456 -11.50 -26.81 31.40
CA PRO A 456 -10.54 -26.65 32.50
C PRO A 456 -9.28 -27.54 32.48
N GLU A 457 -8.22 -26.92 33.02
CA GLU A 457 -7.14 -27.41 33.89
C GLU A 457 -6.13 -28.46 33.38
N LYS A 458 -4.98 -27.95 32.88
CA LYS A 458 -3.61 -28.17 33.41
C LYS A 458 -2.58 -27.47 32.51
N GLU A 459 -2.47 -26.14 32.60
CA GLU A 459 -1.39 -25.39 31.95
C GLU A 459 -1.39 -23.97 32.53
N THR A 460 -0.84 -23.80 33.73
CA THR A 460 -0.88 -22.53 34.48
C THR A 460 0.36 -21.66 34.26
N GLU A 461 1.47 -22.21 33.75
CA GLU A 461 2.70 -21.43 33.46
C GLU A 461 2.81 -21.00 31.98
N LYS A 462 2.30 -21.79 31.03
CA LYS A 462 2.19 -21.42 29.60
C LYS A 462 1.14 -20.33 29.29
N LYS A 463 0.25 -20.04 30.25
CA LYS A 463 -0.89 -19.11 30.09
C LYS A 463 -0.51 -17.64 30.32
N THR A 464 0.55 -17.36 31.06
CA THR A 464 0.99 -16.00 31.37
C THR A 464 1.91 -15.37 30.31
N GLU A 465 2.64 -16.17 29.52
CA GLU A 465 3.55 -15.68 28.45
C GLU A 465 2.79 -15.27 27.17
N LYS A 466 1.85 -16.09 26.68
CA LYS A 466 1.02 -15.76 25.50
C LYS A 466 0.22 -14.45 25.64
N GLU A 467 -0.12 -14.07 26.87
CA GLU A 467 -0.88 -12.86 27.21
C GLU A 467 0.01 -11.60 27.33
N ALA A 468 1.33 -11.77 27.46
CA ALA A 468 2.31 -10.69 27.44
C ALA A 468 2.70 -10.30 25.99
N GLU A 469 2.71 -11.26 25.07
CA GLU A 469 3.23 -11.11 23.70
C GLU A 469 2.25 -10.39 22.72
N LYS A 470 0.92 -10.63 22.80
CA LYS A 470 -0.05 -9.91 21.94
C LYS A 470 -0.20 -8.42 22.30
N LYS A 471 0.14 -8.05 23.55
CA LYS A 471 0.13 -6.66 24.04
C LYS A 471 1.25 -5.79 23.43
N ALA A 472 2.27 -6.38 22.80
CA ALA A 472 3.46 -5.67 22.33
C ALA A 472 3.37 -5.24 20.84
N ILE A 473 2.73 -6.02 19.96
CA ILE A 473 2.45 -5.62 18.57
C ILE A 473 1.57 -4.37 18.54
N ASP A 474 0.58 -4.35 19.43
CA ASP A 474 -0.26 -3.18 19.67
C ASP A 474 0.60 -2.02 20.14
N PHE A 475 1.60 -2.26 20.98
CA PHE A 475 2.48 -1.21 21.51
C PHE A 475 3.26 -0.44 20.43
N LEU A 476 3.82 -1.06 19.39
CA LEU A 476 4.56 -0.35 18.33
C LEU A 476 3.65 0.45 17.38
N VAL A 477 2.52 -0.14 16.97
CA VAL A 477 1.48 0.58 16.21
C VAL A 477 0.90 1.70 17.07
N ASN A 478 0.63 1.45 18.36
CA ASN A 478 0.20 2.45 19.34
C ASN A 478 1.25 3.54 19.54
N ILE A 479 2.55 3.24 19.46
CA ILE A 479 3.61 4.27 19.51
C ILE A 479 3.57 5.15 18.27
N LYS A 480 3.39 4.61 17.06
CA LYS A 480 3.27 5.45 15.86
C LYS A 480 1.97 6.24 15.84
N LEU A 481 0.87 5.66 16.30
CA LEU A 481 -0.39 6.39 16.48
C LEU A 481 -0.27 7.46 17.58
N LEU A 482 0.52 7.18 18.62
CA LEU A 482 0.88 8.16 19.65
C LEU A 482 1.81 9.24 19.09
N GLU A 483 2.77 8.92 18.22
CA GLU A 483 3.61 9.92 17.52
C GLU A 483 2.75 10.82 16.64
N ILE A 484 1.82 10.24 15.87
CA ILE A 484 0.82 10.95 15.06
C ILE A 484 0.00 11.90 15.95
N ILE A 485 -0.46 11.43 17.11
CA ILE A 485 -1.26 12.24 18.04
C ILE A 485 -0.44 13.28 18.81
N THR A 486 0.81 12.97 19.15
CA THR A 486 1.70 13.89 19.86
C THR A 486 2.28 14.95 18.93
N TYR A 487 2.40 14.67 17.63
CA TYR A 487 2.79 15.63 16.60
C TYR A 487 1.88 16.88 16.60
N SER A 488 0.59 16.70 16.87
CA SER A 488 -0.41 17.77 16.96
C SER A 488 -0.83 18.09 18.39
N PHE A 489 -0.08 17.65 19.42
CA PHE A 489 -0.49 17.72 20.82
C PHE A 489 -0.95 19.12 21.25
N MET A 490 -0.22 20.17 20.86
CA MET A 490 -0.60 21.56 21.18
C MET A 490 -1.89 22.02 20.48
N SER A 491 -2.15 21.53 19.27
CA SER A 491 -3.41 21.82 18.58
C SER A 491 -4.58 21.04 19.18
N LEU A 492 -4.33 19.80 19.61
CA LEU A 492 -5.29 18.95 20.31
C LEU A 492 -5.67 19.49 21.69
N THR A 493 -4.71 19.91 22.50
CA THR A 493 -4.97 20.50 23.82
C THR A 493 -5.84 21.76 23.72
N MET A 494 -5.59 22.60 22.70
CA MET A 494 -6.33 23.84 22.52
C MET A 494 -7.70 23.66 21.87
N LYS A 495 -7.86 22.73 20.92
CA LYS A 495 -9.09 22.61 20.09
C LYS A 495 -9.94 21.37 20.39
N PHE A 496 -9.34 20.27 20.84
CA PHE A 496 -10.03 19.00 21.13
C PHE A 496 -9.66 18.44 22.50
N PRO A 497 -9.82 19.21 23.60
CA PRO A 497 -9.42 18.76 24.93
C PRO A 497 -10.18 17.51 25.38
N GLY A 498 -11.44 17.34 24.95
CA GLY A 498 -12.24 16.15 25.24
C GLY A 498 -11.69 14.88 24.58
N LEU A 499 -11.34 14.97 23.30
CA LEU A 499 -10.77 13.87 22.53
C LEU A 499 -9.37 13.50 23.03
N LEU A 500 -8.54 14.51 23.34
CA LEU A 500 -7.24 14.29 23.96
C LEU A 500 -7.37 13.66 25.35
N LYS A 501 -8.34 14.11 26.15
CA LYS A 501 -8.61 13.51 27.47
C LYS A 501 -9.08 12.07 27.33
N GLU A 502 -9.95 11.77 26.39
CA GLU A 502 -10.42 10.41 26.09
C GLU A 502 -9.26 9.52 25.64
N TYR A 503 -8.45 10.00 24.70
CA TYR A 503 -7.26 9.30 24.22
C TYR A 503 -6.24 9.07 25.34
N LEU A 504 -5.88 10.10 26.11
CA LEU A 504 -4.96 9.99 27.25
C LEU A 504 -5.53 9.11 28.35
N SER A 505 -6.85 9.11 28.59
CA SER A 505 -7.50 8.23 29.55
C SER A 505 -7.38 6.77 29.12
N ARG A 506 -7.61 6.49 27.84
CA ARG A 506 -7.51 5.14 27.25
C ARG A 506 -6.07 4.67 27.15
N ILE A 507 -5.14 5.54 26.75
CA ILE A 507 -3.71 5.26 26.84
C ILE A 507 -3.29 5.08 28.30
N SER A 508 -3.75 5.87 29.26
CA SER A 508 -3.35 5.67 30.67
C SER A 508 -3.76 4.29 31.19
N LEU A 509 -4.83 3.72 30.64
CA LEU A 509 -5.22 2.32 30.83
C LEU A 509 -4.16 1.37 30.25
N ILE A 510 -3.72 1.60 29.01
CA ILE A 510 -2.65 0.85 28.32
C ILE A 510 -1.28 0.98 29.05
N LEU A 511 -0.94 2.19 29.52
CA LEU A 511 0.32 2.57 30.19
C LEU A 511 0.42 2.09 31.63
N SER A 512 -0.67 1.58 32.21
CA SER A 512 -0.69 1.08 33.58
C SER A 512 0.12 -0.21 33.77
N ASN A 513 0.56 -0.85 32.67
CA ASN A 513 1.62 -1.86 32.68
C ASN A 513 2.99 -1.23 32.97
N ILE A 514 3.65 -1.75 34.01
CA ILE A 514 4.75 -1.16 34.79
C ILE A 514 5.95 -0.64 33.95
N ILE A 515 6.16 -1.14 32.73
CA ILE A 515 7.28 -0.77 31.86
C ILE A 515 7.11 0.65 31.28
N PHE A 516 5.87 1.09 31.01
CA PHE A 516 5.62 2.33 30.27
C PHE A 516 5.78 3.60 31.12
N LYS A 517 5.57 3.51 32.44
CA LYS A 517 5.70 4.66 33.35
C LYS A 517 7.09 5.31 33.30
N LYS A 518 8.14 4.55 32.96
CA LYS A 518 9.53 5.06 32.82
C LYS A 518 9.81 5.74 31.47
N LEU A 519 9.20 5.28 30.37
CA LEU A 519 9.40 5.83 29.02
C LEU A 519 8.51 7.06 28.75
N PHE A 520 7.25 7.02 29.17
CA PHE A 520 6.27 8.09 28.95
C PHE A 520 6.60 9.39 29.70
N ILE A 521 7.21 9.28 30.89
CA ILE A 521 7.66 10.43 31.69
C ILE A 521 8.83 11.17 31.00
N LYS A 522 9.64 10.49 30.18
CA LYS A 522 10.78 11.11 29.49
C LYS A 522 10.39 11.89 28.23
N SER A 523 9.42 11.41 27.47
CA SER A 523 8.99 12.04 26.20
C SER A 523 8.03 13.22 26.37
N LEU A 524 7.22 13.24 27.44
CA LEU A 524 6.24 14.31 27.69
C LEU A 524 6.77 15.45 28.57
N ILE A 525 7.74 15.21 29.46
CA ILE A 525 8.27 16.26 30.33
C ILE A 525 9.26 17.17 29.61
N TYR A 526 9.95 16.68 28.58
CA TYR A 526 10.94 17.49 27.85
C TYR A 526 10.34 18.61 26.96
N PRO A 527 9.20 18.40 26.25
CA PRO A 527 8.55 19.48 25.51
C PRO A 527 7.78 20.48 26.39
N LEU A 528 7.48 20.14 27.65
CA LEU A 528 6.75 21.00 28.59
C LEU A 528 7.65 21.95 29.41
N THR A 529 8.96 21.92 29.18
CA THR A 529 9.94 22.76 29.89
C THR A 529 10.72 23.74 29.01
N PHE A 530 10.16 24.16 27.87
CA PHE A 530 10.62 25.32 27.12
C PHE A 530 9.47 26.23 26.69
#